data_AF-A0A9P1I8E8-F1
#
_entry.id   AF-A0A9P1I8E8-F1
#
_cell.length_a   1.000
_cell.length_b   1.000
_cell.length_c   1.000
_cell.angle_alpha   90.00
_cell.angle_beta   90.00
_cell.angle_gamma   90.00
#
_symmetry.space_group_name_H-M   'P 1'
#
loop_
_entity.id
_entity.type
_entity.pdbx_description
1 polymer ?
#
loop_
_entity_poly.entity_id
_entity_poly.type
_entity_poly.pdbx_seq_one_letter_code
_entity_poly.pdbx_strand_id
1 'polypeptide(L)'
;MSSSSSLVFLILGLVLSIDCFLGVIEVKAGTSVDIELDGSGALEKYVGSKVYTFNFSGPNRGFFTDNATKAKVAASNLQIKGNTLVITKATKADAAKYRRGSDGIELVVL
;
A
#
# COMPACT_ATOMS: atom_id res chain seq x y z
N MET A 1 8.30 -61.38 -7.87
CA MET A 1 8.83 -60.14 -7.27
C MET A 1 7.96 -59.00 -7.79
N SER A 2 6.97 -58.58 -7.00
CA SER A 2 6.01 -57.54 -7.41
C SER A 2 6.62 -56.17 -7.09
N SER A 3 6.82 -55.36 -8.11
CA SER A 3 7.36 -54.00 -8.00
C SER A 3 6.24 -53.08 -7.51
N SER A 4 6.35 -52.58 -6.28
CA SER A 4 5.42 -51.59 -5.73
C SER A 4 5.91 -50.20 -6.12
N SER A 5 5.25 -49.57 -7.10
CA SER A 5 5.49 -48.19 -7.49
C SER A 5 4.88 -47.25 -6.44
N SER A 6 5.73 -46.63 -5.61
CA SER A 6 5.31 -45.56 -4.69
C SER A 6 5.00 -44.28 -5.46
N LEU A 7 3.75 -43.85 -5.42
CA LEU A 7 3.27 -42.59 -5.97
C LEU A 7 3.56 -41.48 -4.96
N VAL A 8 4.51 -40.59 -5.27
CA VAL A 8 4.83 -39.42 -4.44
C VAL A 8 3.90 -38.28 -4.84
N PHE A 9 2.98 -37.90 -3.96
CA PHE A 9 2.18 -36.68 -4.13
C PHE A 9 2.97 -35.47 -3.62
N LEU A 10 3.62 -34.76 -4.53
CA LEU A 10 4.24 -33.45 -4.26
C LEU A 10 3.14 -32.38 -4.26
N ILE A 11 2.59 -32.06 -3.10
CA ILE A 11 1.66 -30.92 -2.97
C ILE A 11 2.51 -29.63 -2.98
N LEU A 12 2.67 -29.01 -4.15
CA LEU A 12 3.14 -27.63 -4.24
C LEU A 12 2.07 -26.73 -3.62
N GLY A 13 2.36 -26.20 -2.42
CA GLY A 13 1.52 -25.19 -1.77
C GLY A 13 1.51 -23.91 -2.59
N LEU A 14 0.45 -23.69 -3.35
CA LEU A 14 0.15 -22.42 -3.99
C LEU A 14 -0.27 -21.43 -2.89
N VAL A 15 0.64 -20.58 -2.44
CA VAL A 15 0.31 -19.44 -1.58
C VAL A 15 -0.36 -18.38 -2.45
N LEU A 16 -1.69 -18.39 -2.49
CA LEU A 16 -2.47 -17.27 -3.02
C LEU A 16 -2.48 -16.17 -1.94
N SER A 17 -1.54 -15.24 -2.03
CA SER A 17 -1.66 -13.96 -1.32
C SER A 17 -2.81 -13.18 -1.96
N ILE A 18 -4.00 -13.27 -1.36
CA ILE A 18 -5.13 -12.41 -1.70
C ILE A 18 -4.84 -11.05 -1.06
N ASP A 19 -4.38 -10.09 -1.87
CA ASP A 19 -4.30 -8.70 -1.45
C ASP A 19 -5.73 -8.16 -1.27
N CYS A 20 -6.19 -8.01 -0.03
CA CYS A 20 -7.52 -7.49 0.28
C CYS A 20 -7.52 -5.95 0.17
N PHE A 21 -7.98 -5.43 -0.97
CA PHE A 21 -8.30 -4.00 -1.09
C PHE A 21 -9.74 -3.77 -0.60
N LEU A 22 -9.87 -3.13 0.55
CA LEU A 22 -11.09 -2.88 1.32
C LEU A 22 -12.05 -1.88 0.64
N GLY A 23 -11.60 -1.08 -0.33
CA GLY A 23 -12.49 -0.18 -1.07
C GLY A 23 -11.80 0.82 -1.99
N VAL A 24 -12.64 1.57 -2.72
CA VAL A 24 -12.25 2.71 -3.57
C VAL A 24 -12.79 4.00 -2.95
N ILE A 25 -11.93 5.00 -2.79
CA ILE A 25 -12.31 6.36 -2.36
C ILE A 25 -12.17 7.27 -3.57
N GLU A 26 -13.27 7.86 -4.03
CA GLU A 26 -13.25 8.88 -5.07
C GLU A 26 -13.42 10.27 -4.47
N VAL A 27 -12.48 11.17 -4.76
CA VAL A 27 -12.52 12.57 -4.26
C VAL A 27 -12.25 13.56 -5.37
N LYS A 28 -12.77 14.79 -5.24
CA LYS A 28 -12.39 15.89 -6.15
C LYS A 28 -10.98 16.38 -5.85
N ALA A 29 -10.23 16.79 -6.87
CA ALA A 29 -8.97 17.49 -6.66
C ALA A 29 -9.11 18.67 -5.67
N GLY A 30 -8.15 18.79 -4.76
CA GLY A 30 -8.13 19.79 -3.69
C GLY A 30 -8.81 19.37 -2.40
N THR A 31 -9.54 18.25 -2.38
CA THR A 31 -10.23 17.74 -1.18
C THR A 31 -9.24 17.15 -0.19
N SER A 32 -9.48 17.33 1.11
CA SER A 32 -8.74 16.61 2.16
C SER A 32 -9.26 15.18 2.26
N VAL A 33 -8.37 14.21 2.33
CA VAL A 33 -8.71 12.78 2.42
C VAL A 33 -8.02 12.16 3.61
N ASP A 34 -8.81 11.48 4.43
CA ASP A 34 -8.33 10.68 5.54
C ASP A 34 -8.33 9.22 5.10
N ILE A 35 -7.15 8.62 5.04
CA ILE A 35 -6.93 7.22 4.70
C ILE A 35 -6.56 6.50 5.99
N GLU A 36 -7.55 5.88 6.60
CA GLU A 36 -7.36 4.99 7.73
C GLU A 36 -7.00 3.60 7.20
N LEU A 37 -5.82 3.13 7.58
CA LEU A 37 -5.34 1.79 7.23
C LEU A 37 -4.94 1.12 8.54
N ASP A 38 -5.78 0.22 8.99
CA ASP A 38 -5.53 -0.58 10.17
C ASP A 38 -4.56 -1.70 9.80
N GLY A 39 -3.53 -1.90 10.62
CA GLY A 39 -2.52 -2.90 10.32
C GLY A 39 -1.16 -2.60 10.90
N SER A 40 -0.40 -3.67 11.13
CA SER A 40 1.00 -3.58 11.47
C SER A 40 1.85 -3.41 10.21
N GLY A 41 3.01 -2.76 10.36
CA GLY A 41 3.97 -2.58 9.28
C GLY A 41 3.92 -1.21 8.61
N ALA A 42 4.67 -1.10 7.51
CA ALA A 42 4.87 0.13 6.78
C ALA A 42 3.67 0.45 5.88
N LEU A 43 3.37 1.74 5.75
CA LEU A 43 2.42 2.23 4.77
C LEU A 43 3.08 2.24 3.39
N GLU A 44 2.46 1.58 2.44
CA GLU A 44 2.91 1.48 1.06
C GLU A 44 1.94 2.19 0.12
N LYS A 45 2.48 2.83 -0.92
CA LYS A 45 1.74 3.46 -2.01
C LYS A 45 2.17 2.82 -3.33
N TYR A 46 1.21 2.45 -4.16
CA TYR A 46 1.40 1.81 -5.45
C TYR A 46 0.90 2.72 -6.56
N VAL A 47 1.80 3.06 -7.48
CA VAL A 47 1.49 3.88 -8.67
C VAL A 47 1.94 3.09 -9.89
N GLY A 48 0.99 2.44 -10.56
CA GLY A 48 1.30 1.45 -11.61
C GLY A 48 2.12 0.30 -11.03
N SER A 49 3.30 0.04 -11.61
CA SER A 49 4.26 -0.98 -11.12
C SER A 49 5.21 -0.49 -10.05
N LYS A 50 5.18 0.81 -9.71
CA LYS A 50 6.09 1.39 -8.71
C LYS A 50 5.52 1.29 -7.31
N VAL A 51 6.36 0.90 -6.37
CA VAL A 51 6.03 0.80 -4.94
C VAL A 51 6.84 1.84 -4.17
N TYR A 52 6.16 2.55 -3.28
CA TYR A 52 6.74 3.56 -2.43
C TYR A 52 6.43 3.22 -0.97
N THR A 53 7.43 3.27 -0.10
CA THR A 53 7.23 3.07 1.34
C THR A 53 7.27 4.41 2.07
N PHE A 54 6.29 4.65 2.94
CA PHE A 54 6.23 5.84 3.77
C PHE A 54 7.24 5.73 4.93
N ASN A 55 8.01 6.79 5.13
CA ASN A 55 9.01 6.92 6.18
C ASN A 55 8.66 8.11 7.06
N PHE A 56 8.60 7.88 8.38
CA PHE A 56 8.38 8.93 9.35
C PHE A 56 9.63 9.83 9.47
N SER A 57 9.42 11.14 9.49
CA SER A 57 10.50 12.13 9.61
C SER A 57 10.30 13.10 10.77
N GLY A 58 9.33 12.82 11.65
CA GLY A 58 9.00 13.65 12.81
C GLY A 58 7.55 13.44 13.24
N PRO A 59 7.10 14.15 14.30
CA PRO A 59 5.72 14.09 14.75
C PRO A 59 4.77 14.42 13.59
N ASN A 60 3.90 13.47 13.25
CA ASN A 60 2.85 13.63 12.25
C ASN A 60 3.32 13.98 10.83
N ARG A 61 4.59 13.73 10.48
CA ARG A 61 5.19 14.06 9.19
C ARG A 61 6.05 12.91 8.66
N GLY A 62 6.15 12.83 7.35
CA GLY A 62 7.01 11.85 6.70
C GLY A 62 7.14 12.09 5.20
N PHE A 63 7.72 11.12 4.52
CA PHE A 63 7.97 11.16 3.09
C PHE A 63 7.90 9.75 2.51
N PHE A 64 7.64 9.66 1.21
CA PHE A 64 7.73 8.39 0.51
C PHE A 64 9.16 8.16 0.02
N THR A 65 9.57 6.90 0.00
CA THR A 65 10.81 6.46 -0.64
C THR A 65 10.45 5.49 -1.74
N ASP A 66 10.97 5.70 -2.94
CA ASP A 66 10.83 4.76 -4.06
C ASP A 66 11.60 3.47 -3.75
N ASN A 67 10.92 2.32 -3.78
CA ASN A 67 11.54 1.07 -3.33
C ASN A 67 12.64 0.57 -4.27
N ALA A 68 12.58 0.92 -5.56
CA ALA A 68 13.58 0.50 -6.55
C ALA A 68 14.83 1.39 -6.48
N THR A 69 14.65 2.71 -6.42
CA THR A 69 15.77 3.67 -6.50
C THR A 69 16.28 4.13 -5.14
N LYS A 70 15.52 3.88 -4.07
CA LYS A 70 15.71 4.45 -2.72
C LYS A 70 15.67 5.98 -2.69
N ALA A 71 15.20 6.61 -3.77
CA ALA A 71 15.07 8.06 -3.84
C ALA A 71 13.88 8.52 -2.98
N LYS A 72 14.12 9.60 -2.23
CA LYS A 72 13.07 10.27 -1.47
C LYS A 72 12.14 11.03 -2.42
N VAL A 73 10.85 10.74 -2.31
CA VAL A 73 9.77 11.47 -2.98
C VAL A 73 9.17 12.41 -1.96
N ALA A 74 9.35 13.71 -2.19
CA ALA A 74 8.74 14.73 -1.36
C ALA A 74 7.21 14.65 -1.48
N ALA A 75 6.54 14.69 -0.33
CA ALA A 75 5.10 14.74 -0.26
C ALA A 75 4.71 15.92 0.65
N SER A 76 4.39 17.05 0.04
CA SER A 76 4.17 18.32 0.73
C SER A 76 2.76 18.46 1.33
N ASN A 77 1.84 17.60 0.92
CA ASN A 77 0.42 17.58 1.29
C ASN A 77 0.07 16.41 2.24
N LEU A 78 1.05 15.75 2.84
CA LEU A 78 0.81 14.61 3.73
C LEU A 78 1.03 14.96 5.20
N GLN A 79 0.12 14.48 6.04
CA GLN A 79 0.25 14.42 7.49
C GLN A 79 -0.08 13.00 7.96
N ILE A 80 0.48 12.59 9.09
CA ILE A 80 0.06 11.37 9.77
C ILE A 80 -0.62 11.77 11.08
N LYS A 81 -1.78 11.20 11.39
CA LYS A 81 -2.44 11.36 12.68
C LYS A 81 -2.72 9.97 13.26
N GLY A 82 -1.86 9.51 14.16
CA GLY A 82 -1.94 8.14 14.67
C GLY A 82 -1.73 7.12 13.54
N ASN A 83 -2.76 6.32 13.25
CA ASN A 83 -2.75 5.33 12.15
C ASN A 83 -3.30 5.86 10.82
N THR A 84 -3.77 7.11 10.78
CA THR A 84 -4.39 7.69 9.59
C THR A 84 -3.38 8.49 8.78
N LEU A 85 -3.29 8.21 7.48
CA LEU A 85 -2.65 9.11 6.51
C LEU A 85 -3.65 10.18 6.10
N VAL A 86 -3.30 11.44 6.31
CA VAL A 86 -4.10 12.60 5.90
C VAL A 86 -3.45 13.25 4.70
N ILE A 87 -4.14 13.22 3.57
CA ILE A 87 -3.79 14.00 2.37
C ILE A 87 -4.56 15.30 2.46
N THR A 88 -3.90 16.39 2.84
CA THR A 88 -4.58 17.67 3.14
C THR A 88 -5.15 18.35 1.91
N LYS A 89 -4.60 18.05 0.72
CA LYS A 89 -5.02 18.57 -0.56
C LYS A 89 -4.73 17.55 -1.65
N ALA A 90 -5.71 16.71 -1.98
CA ALA A 90 -5.54 15.62 -2.95
C ALA A 90 -5.28 16.16 -4.36
N THR A 91 -4.33 15.54 -5.05
CA THR A 91 -3.96 15.83 -6.44
C THR A 91 -3.94 14.53 -7.25
N LYS A 92 -3.88 14.62 -8.59
CA LYS A 92 -3.74 13.42 -9.44
C LYS A 92 -2.48 12.60 -9.12
N ALA A 93 -1.44 13.22 -8.53
CA ALA A 93 -0.24 12.50 -8.08
C ALA A 93 -0.49 11.62 -6.83
N ASP A 94 -1.58 11.87 -6.11
CA ASP A 94 -2.00 11.09 -4.95
C ASP A 94 -2.92 9.92 -5.34
N ALA A 95 -3.47 9.91 -6.57
CA ALA A 95 -4.24 8.79 -7.06
C ALA A 95 -3.37 7.53 -7.14
N ALA A 96 -3.67 6.56 -6.27
CA ALA A 96 -2.83 5.40 -6.04
C ALA A 96 -3.58 4.36 -5.20
N LYS A 97 -3.05 3.15 -5.21
CA LYS A 97 -3.42 2.14 -4.22
C LYS A 97 -2.55 2.34 -2.98
N TYR A 98 -3.15 2.38 -1.81
CA TYR A 98 -2.46 2.48 -0.52
C TYR A 98 -2.66 1.17 0.24
N ARG A 99 -1.62 0.68 0.93
CA ARG A 99 -1.69 -0.56 1.70
C ARG A 99 -0.95 -0.44 3.02
N ARG A 100 -1.47 -1.08 4.06
CA ARG A 100 -0.75 -1.33 5.31
C ARG A 100 -1.13 -2.72 5.83
N GLY A 101 -0.16 -3.62 5.92
CA GLY A 101 -0.45 -5.01 6.28
C GLY A 101 -1.39 -5.67 5.27
N SER A 102 -2.51 -6.20 5.74
CA SER A 102 -3.58 -6.81 4.92
C SER A 102 -4.54 -5.81 4.31
N ASP A 103 -4.52 -4.56 4.77
CA ASP A 103 -5.55 -3.57 4.46
C ASP A 103 -5.07 -2.71 3.30
N GLY A 104 -5.90 -2.60 2.26
CA GLY A 104 -5.62 -1.74 1.11
C GLY A 104 -6.81 -0.87 0.74
N ILE A 105 -6.56 0.32 0.20
CA ILE A 105 -7.58 1.13 -0.48
C ILE A 105 -7.06 1.62 -1.83
N GLU A 106 -7.96 1.98 -2.73
CA GLU A 106 -7.62 2.74 -3.93
C GLU A 106 -8.15 4.17 -3.81
N LEU A 107 -7.27 5.16 -3.89
CA LEU A 107 -7.66 6.56 -3.99
C LEU A 107 -7.73 6.97 -5.46
N VAL A 108 -8.90 7.45 -5.86
CA VAL A 108 -9.14 8.07 -7.16
C VAL A 108 -9.39 9.56 -6.94
N VAL A 109 -8.62 10.40 -7.63
CA VAL A 109 -8.83 11.85 -7.62
C VAL A 109 -9.47 12.24 -8.94
N LEU A 110 -10.67 12.82 -8.89
CA LEU A 110 -11.48 13.30 -10.02
C LEU A 110 -10.99 14.67 -10.49
#